data_AF-A0A161I669-F1
#
_entry.id   AF-A0A161I669-F1
#
_cell.length_a   1.000
_cell.length_b   1.000
_cell.length_c   1.000
_cell.angle_alpha   90.00
_cell.angle_beta   90.00
_cell.angle_gamma   90.00
#
_symmetry.space_group_name_H-M   'P 1'
#
loop_
_entity.id
_entity.type
_entity.pdbx_description
1 polymer ?
#
loop_
_entity_poly.entity_id
_entity_poly.type
_entity_poly.pdbx_seq_one_letter_code
_entity_poly.pdbx_strand_id
1 'polypeptide(L)'
;MGLTLFTWLLISLHWTSGQLWGLLDSWIGVLLVKVVIGGCVAALCYHYYNGIRHLFWDCGIGFSKSEATFSGWLMLGFAVTSLIGLGFIGFFS
;
A
#
# COMPACT_ATOMS: atom_id res chain seq x y z
N MET A 1 -7.05 9.46 -7.59
CA MET A 1 -6.83 10.53 -6.58
C MET A 1 -5.63 10.23 -5.70
N GLY A 2 -5.59 9.13 -4.95
CA GLY A 2 -4.41 8.78 -4.11
C GLY A 2 -3.12 8.52 -4.90
N LEU A 3 -3.17 7.69 -5.95
CA LEU A 3 -1.98 7.38 -6.76
C LEU A 3 -1.42 8.61 -7.49
N THR A 4 -2.31 9.49 -7.99
CA THR A 4 -1.94 10.74 -8.64
C THR A 4 -1.27 11.74 -7.69
N LEU A 5 -1.75 11.82 -6.44
CA LEU A 5 -1.12 12.64 -5.40
C LEU A 5 0.24 12.05 -4.97
N PHE A 6 0.36 10.73 -4.91
CA PHE A 6 1.62 10.05 -4.62
C PHE A 6 2.67 10.30 -5.72
N THR A 7 2.30 10.19 -7.00
CA THR A 7 3.21 10.52 -8.11
C THR A 7 3.61 11.99 -8.09
N TRP A 8 2.69 12.89 -7.73
CA TRP A 8 2.98 14.32 -7.59
C TRP A 8 3.95 14.62 -6.44
N LEU A 9 3.83 13.89 -5.33
CA LEU A 9 4.77 13.98 -4.21
C LEU A 9 6.17 13.50 -4.60
N LEU A 10 6.30 12.40 -5.34
CA LEU A 10 7.61 11.91 -5.80
C LEU A 10 8.29 12.90 -6.77
N ILE A 11 7.51 13.52 -7.67
CA ILE A 11 8.00 14.52 -8.62
C ILE A 11 8.45 15.80 -7.88
N SER A 12 7.71 16.23 -6.87
CA SER A 12 8.08 17.42 -6.08
C SER A 12 9.31 17.17 -5.20
N LEU A 13 9.48 15.95 -4.68
CA LEU A 13 10.71 15.52 -3.97
C LEU A 13 11.93 15.49 -4.90
N HIS A 14 11.75 15.17 -6.19
CA HIS A 14 12.83 15.21 -7.17
C HIS A 14 13.28 16.65 -7.51
N TRP A 15 12.37 17.63 -7.45
CA TRP A 15 12.63 19.02 -7.81
C TRP A 15 13.07 19.91 -6.63
N THR A 16 13.15 19.38 -5.42
CA THR A 16 13.50 20.14 -4.21
C THR A 16 15.01 20.09 -3.92
N SER A 17 15.56 21.22 -3.47
CA SER A 17 17.02 21.49 -3.39
C SER A 17 17.69 20.99 -2.10
N GLY A 18 19.02 21.16 -2.01
CA GLY A 18 19.99 20.45 -1.14
C GLY A 18 19.70 20.28 0.36
N GLN A 19 18.83 21.09 0.97
CA GLN A 19 18.43 20.91 2.38
C GLN A 19 17.54 19.67 2.57
N LEU A 20 16.67 19.39 1.61
CA LEU A 20 15.84 18.18 1.64
C LEU A 20 16.67 16.93 1.37
N TRP A 21 17.65 17.01 0.47
CA TRP A 21 18.60 15.91 0.24
C TRP A 21 19.37 15.54 1.51
N GLY A 22 19.82 16.52 2.30
CA GLY A 22 20.44 16.27 3.61
C GLY A 22 19.50 15.60 4.63
N LEU A 23 18.19 15.89 4.57
CA LEU A 23 17.20 15.20 5.39
C LEU A 23 16.96 13.78 4.89
N LEU A 24 16.86 13.56 3.57
CA LEU A 24 16.63 12.25 2.96
C LEU A 24 17.82 11.30 3.16
N ASP A 25 19.06 11.81 3.19
CA ASP A 25 20.26 11.04 3.53
C ASP A 25 20.40 10.75 5.04
N SER A 26 19.64 11.44 5.89
CA SER A 26 19.62 11.13 7.31
C SER A 26 18.88 9.81 7.58
N TRP A 27 19.29 9.10 8.63
CA TRP A 27 18.62 7.87 9.05
C TRP A 27 17.12 8.06 9.34
N ILE A 28 16.72 9.26 9.81
CA ILE A 28 15.32 9.65 10.02
C ILE A 28 14.60 9.80 8.68
N GLY A 29 15.21 10.44 7.69
CA GLY A 29 14.62 10.61 6.35
C GLY A 29 14.40 9.27 5.67
N VAL A 30 15.40 8.39 5.70
CA VAL A 30 15.29 7.03 5.15
C VAL A 30 14.17 6.25 5.85
N LEU A 31 14.08 6.33 7.18
CA LEU A 31 13.00 5.67 7.94
C LEU A 31 11.62 6.22 7.56
N LEU A 32 11.46 7.54 7.47
CA LEU A 32 10.21 8.19 7.08
C LEU A 32 9.78 7.77 5.68
N VAL A 33 10.69 7.79 4.70
CA VAL A 33 10.41 7.35 3.33
C VAL A 33 9.97 5.88 3.31
N LYS A 34 10.67 5.00 4.04
CA LYS A 34 10.29 3.58 4.14
C LYS A 34 8.90 3.38 4.75
N VAL A 35 8.55 4.14 5.79
CA VAL A 35 7.21 4.07 6.41
C VAL A 35 6.13 4.56 5.44
N VAL A 36 6.36 5.67 4.73
CA VAL A 36 5.40 6.20 3.76
C VAL A 36 5.19 5.21 2.62
N ILE A 37 6.27 4.72 2.01
CA ILE A 37 6.18 3.72 0.93
C ILE A 37 5.51 2.44 1.43
N GLY A 38 5.92 1.94 2.61
CA GLY A 38 5.31 0.76 3.23
C GLY A 38 3.81 0.93 3.47
N GLY A 39 3.39 2.09 3.95
CA GLY A 39 1.97 2.44 4.11
C GLY A 39 1.22 2.50 2.77
N CYS A 40 1.83 3.07 1.72
CA CYS A 40 1.25 3.08 0.37
C CYS A 40 1.10 1.66 -0.19
N VAL A 41 2.10 0.80 -0.04
CA VAL A 41 2.04 -0.60 -0.48
C VAL A 41 0.98 -1.38 0.31
N ALA A 42 0.91 -1.17 1.64
CA ALA A 42 -0.11 -1.79 2.48
C ALA A 42 -1.53 -1.40 2.04
N ALA A 43 -1.76 -0.11 1.81
CA ALA A 43 -3.05 0.40 1.32
C ALA A 43 -3.38 -0.15 -0.07
N LEU A 44 -2.39 -0.24 -0.97
CA LEU A 44 -2.56 -0.80 -2.31
C LEU A 44 -2.96 -2.28 -2.27
N CYS A 45 -2.24 -3.11 -1.49
CA CYS A 45 -2.56 -4.52 -1.31
C CYS A 45 -3.98 -4.70 -0.73
N TYR A 46 -4.30 -3.98 0.34
CA TYR A 46 -5.63 -4.05 0.95
C TYR A 46 -6.74 -3.64 -0.02
N HIS A 47 -6.55 -2.54 -0.76
CA HIS A 47 -7.52 -2.06 -1.74
C HIS A 47 -7.69 -3.04 -2.91
N TYR A 48 -6.60 -3.62 -3.41
CA TYR A 48 -6.62 -4.60 -4.51
C TYR A 48 -7.48 -5.82 -4.17
N TYR A 49 -7.23 -6.45 -3.02
CA TYR A 49 -7.98 -7.65 -2.60
C TYR A 49 -9.44 -7.32 -2.27
N ASN A 50 -9.70 -6.19 -1.61
CA ASN A 50 -11.09 -5.74 -1.41
C ASN A 50 -11.78 -5.42 -2.74
N GLY A 51 -11.05 -4.88 -3.72
CA GLY A 51 -11.55 -4.67 -5.08
C GLY A 51 -12.02 -5.98 -5.73
N ILE A 52 -11.23 -7.05 -5.62
CA ILE A 52 -11.64 -8.40 -6.06
C ILE A 52 -12.94 -8.83 -5.36
N ARG A 53 -13.04 -8.66 -4.03
CA ARG A 53 -14.27 -8.97 -3.28
C ARG A 53 -15.47 -8.15 -3.79
N HIS A 54 -15.27 -6.87 -4.12
CA HIS A 54 -16.33 -6.04 -4.69
C HIS A 54 -16.78 -6.53 -6.06
N LEU A 55 -15.87 -7.00 -6.92
CA LEU A 55 -16.25 -7.62 -8.20
C LEU A 55 -17.12 -8.88 -8.00
N PHE A 56 -16.85 -9.69 -6.96
CA PHE A 56 -17.74 -10.81 -6.60
C PHE A 56 -19.12 -10.31 -6.16
N TRP A 57 -19.18 -9.22 -5.40
CA TRP A 57 -20.45 -8.59 -5.03
C TRP A 57 -21.19 -8.06 -6.25
N ASP A 58 -20.50 -7.48 -7.24
CA ASP A 58 -21.11 -7.05 -8.50
C ASP A 58 -21.70 -8.21 -9.30
N CYS A 59 -21.12 -9.41 -9.19
CA CYS A 59 -21.68 -10.65 -9.75
C CYS A 59 -22.80 -11.28 -8.91
N GLY A 60 -23.17 -10.69 -7.78
CA GLY A 60 -24.25 -11.16 -6.92
C GLY A 60 -23.84 -12.20 -5.86
N ILE A 61 -22.54 -12.37 -5.59
CA ILE A 61 -22.01 -13.46 -4.76
C ILE A 61 -21.57 -12.94 -3.39
N GLY A 62 -21.79 -13.70 -2.31
CA GLY A 62 -21.16 -13.45 -1.01
C GLY A 62 -21.79 -12.35 -0.15
N PHE A 63 -23.10 -12.12 -0.31
CA PHE A 63 -23.86 -11.10 0.43
C PHE A 63 -24.36 -11.54 1.81
N SER A 64 -24.30 -12.83 2.15
CA SER A 64 -24.68 -13.22 3.51
C SER A 64 -23.70 -12.61 4.53
N LYS A 65 -24.19 -12.31 5.74
CA LYS A 65 -23.37 -11.70 6.78
C LYS A 65 -22.13 -12.56 7.13
N SER A 66 -22.29 -13.88 7.08
CA SER A 66 -21.19 -14.82 7.33
C SER A 66 -20.13 -14.75 6.23
N GLU A 67 -20.54 -14.80 4.96
CA GLU A 67 -19.63 -14.71 3.81
C GLU A 67 -18.94 -13.35 3.72
N ALA A 68 -19.67 -12.26 3.95
CA ALA A 68 -19.11 -10.90 3.94
C ALA A 68 -18.05 -10.72 5.05
N THR A 69 -18.31 -11.27 6.25
CA THR A 69 -17.35 -11.24 7.37
C THR A 69 -16.13 -12.09 7.06
N PHE A 70 -16.35 -13.33 6.61
CA PHE A 70 -15.27 -14.27 6.28
C PHE A 70 -14.38 -13.74 5.17
N SER A 71 -14.98 -13.32 4.06
CA SER A 71 -14.24 -12.75 2.91
C SER A 71 -13.50 -11.47 3.30
N GLY A 72 -14.02 -10.66 4.23
CA GLY A 72 -13.29 -9.50 4.77
C GLY A 72 -11.99 -9.87 5.48
N TRP A 73 -12.04 -10.83 6.39
CA TRP A 73 -10.84 -11.34 7.07
C TRP A 73 -9.87 -12.01 6.09
N LEU A 74 -10.40 -12.74 5.11
CA LEU A 74 -9.60 -13.39 4.08
C LEU A 74 -8.83 -12.37 3.22
N MET A 75 -9.50 -11.31 2.75
CA MET A 75 -8.84 -10.25 1.97
C MET A 75 -7.79 -9.49 2.79
N LEU A 76 -8.04 -9.27 4.08
CA LEU A 76 -7.03 -8.69 4.99
C LEU A 76 -5.81 -9.61 5.13
N GLY A 77 -6.02 -10.91 5.30
CA GLY A 77 -4.94 -11.90 5.35
C GLY A 77 -4.06 -11.86 4.10
N PHE A 78 -4.67 -11.90 2.91
CA PHE A 78 -3.93 -11.78 1.65
C PHE A 78 -3.17 -10.46 1.52
N ALA A 79 -3.76 -9.35 1.96
CA ALA A 79 -3.10 -8.05 1.94
C ALA A 79 -1.85 -8.04 2.82
N VAL A 80 -1.92 -8.59 4.04
CA VAL A 80 -0.79 -8.67 4.98
C VAL A 80 0.29 -9.60 4.44
N THR A 81 -0.06 -10.79 3.95
CA THR A 81 0.90 -11.73 3.37
C THR A 81 1.63 -11.12 2.17
N SER A 82 0.92 -10.39 1.32
CA SER A 82 1.52 -9.73 0.15
C SER A 82 2.41 -8.56 0.53
N LEU A 83 2.00 -7.74 1.52
CA LEU A 83 2.83 -6.67 2.05
C LEU A 83 4.15 -7.22 2.60
N ILE A 84 4.08 -8.30 3.37
CA ILE A 84 5.26 -8.97 3.92
C ILE A 84 6.14 -9.51 2.77
N GLY A 85 5.57 -10.22 1.81
CA GLY A 85 6.30 -10.77 0.66
C GLY A 85 7.00 -9.70 -0.17
N LEU A 86 6.31 -8.60 -0.49
CA LEU A 86 6.88 -7.46 -1.22
C LEU A 86 7.95 -6.74 -0.40
N GLY A 87 7.73 -6.59 0.91
CA GLY A 87 8.72 -6.04 1.83
C GLY A 87 9.98 -6.89 1.90
N PHE A 88 9.86 -8.22 1.94
CA PHE A 88 10.99 -9.14 1.85
C PHE A 88 11.73 -8.97 0.51
N ILE A 89 11.04 -9.06 -0.63
CA ILE A 89 11.67 -8.91 -1.95
C ILE A 89 12.40 -7.56 -2.04
N GLY A 90 11.73 -6.45 -1.69
CA GLY A 90 12.30 -5.11 -1.78
C GLY A 90 13.42 -4.79 -0.78
N PHE A 91 13.64 -5.63 0.23
CA PHE A 91 14.75 -5.49 1.18
C PHE A 91 15.97 -6.34 0.79
N PHE A 92 15.75 -7.41 0.00
CA PHE A 92 16.80 -8.35 -0.45
C PHE A 92 17.20 -8.16 -1.92
N SER A 93 16.52 -7.28 -2.66
CA SER A 93 16.88 -6.80 -4.01
C SER A 93 17.65 -5.49 -3.96
#